data_AF-A0AAU9XGD9-F1
#
_entry.id   AF-A0AAU9XGD9-F1
#
_cell.length_a   1.000
_cell.length_b   1.000
_cell.length_c   1.000
_cell.angle_alpha   90.00
_cell.angle_beta   90.00
_cell.angle_gamma   90.00
#
_symmetry.space_group_name_H-M   'P 1'
#
loop_
_entity.id
_entity.type
_entity.pdbx_description
1 polymer ?
#
loop_
_entity_poly.entity_id
_entity_poly.type
_entity_poly.pdbx_seq_one_letter_code
_entity_poly.pdbx_strand_id
1 'polypeptide(L)'
;DPREDPKDFSKPLLKVIDEIYSPVLKLMRLFGLYLGDTSLKRLAHTSGYYRQPSILASINCCVMVVGFWFDAVMAFVAIFCGDDMYTFILLGLWCVLIALNATLCLLVLCVPFTDTRKSRFGYFLMKLCSIKTTASLEKVKTKSTRGIIVFGFVFIFSTAGSLMVYLLLGINMAHGKPWSQWFGFEIVSVVFLIVGCGAWLLPVLFYCITCWILEALFEDLHQRISPLHPITLDLIAFKMEHQKLCEVVSFADKMLRLPVFEMVSVYLPLICFNFYQVVNLPPGDKYISLISTLFFLLFAACSLAIIIVFGSKVNEQVKEFL
;
A
#
# COMPACT_ATOMS: atom_id res chain seq x y z
N ASP A 1 0.52 45.92 -17.29
CA ASP A 1 0.38 45.10 -16.09
C ASP A 1 0.25 43.64 -16.52
N PRO A 2 1.34 42.85 -16.48
CA PRO A 2 1.31 41.48 -16.98
C PRO A 2 0.61 40.58 -15.95
N ARG A 3 -0.46 39.93 -16.42
CA ARG A 3 -1.21 38.92 -15.69
C ARG A 3 -0.27 37.76 -15.36
N GLU A 4 -0.04 37.51 -14.08
CA GLU A 4 0.64 36.31 -13.60
C GLU A 4 -0.19 35.08 -13.97
N ASP A 5 0.32 34.28 -14.91
CA ASP A 5 -0.18 32.94 -15.18
C ASP A 5 0.10 32.04 -13.95
N PRO A 6 -0.91 31.36 -13.37
CA PRO A 6 -0.71 30.50 -12.19
C PRO A 6 -0.04 29.14 -12.50
N LYS A 7 0.78 29.04 -13.56
CA LYS A 7 1.24 27.75 -14.13
C LYS A 7 2.69 27.36 -13.87
N ASP A 8 3.54 28.24 -13.33
CA ASP A 8 4.98 27.94 -13.22
C ASP A 8 5.45 27.46 -11.83
N PHE A 9 4.71 27.74 -10.76
CA PHE A 9 5.10 27.34 -9.39
C PHE A 9 4.86 25.85 -9.07
N SER A 10 4.11 25.09 -9.89
CA SER A 10 3.76 23.69 -9.62
C SER A 10 4.75 22.66 -10.18
N LYS A 11 5.65 23.05 -11.10
CA LYS A 11 6.64 22.16 -11.72
C LYS A 11 7.71 21.63 -10.76
N PRO A 12 8.31 22.44 -9.86
CA PRO A 12 9.36 21.92 -8.96
C PRO A 12 8.81 20.95 -7.91
N LEU A 13 7.65 21.24 -7.32
CA LEU A 13 7.01 20.34 -6.35
C LEU A 13 6.59 19.01 -6.98
N LEU A 14 5.99 19.06 -8.18
CA LEU A 14 5.63 17.84 -8.92
C LEU A 14 6.86 16.98 -9.24
N LYS A 15 7.99 17.59 -9.57
CA LYS A 15 9.24 16.85 -9.83
C LYS A 15 9.72 16.12 -8.58
N VAL A 16 9.69 16.76 -7.42
CA VAL A 16 10.11 16.12 -6.16
C VAL A 16 9.15 15.00 -5.76
N ILE A 17 7.84 15.21 -5.91
CA ILE A 17 6.82 14.18 -5.67
C ILE A 17 6.98 13.01 -6.64
N ASP A 18 7.30 13.26 -7.91
CA ASP A 18 7.64 12.24 -8.90
C ASP A 18 8.83 11.40 -8.42
N GLU A 19 9.92 12.05 -7.99
CA GLU A 19 11.10 11.35 -7.49
C GLU A 19 10.80 10.49 -6.24
N ILE A 20 9.86 10.92 -5.39
CA ILE A 20 9.47 10.19 -4.17
C ILE A 20 8.59 8.96 -4.48
N TYR A 21 7.58 9.11 -5.36
CA TYR A 21 6.63 8.05 -5.67
C TYR A 21 7.08 7.14 -6.81
N SER A 22 7.89 7.62 -7.75
CA SER A 22 8.26 6.86 -8.95
C SER A 22 8.83 5.47 -8.63
N PRO A 23 9.74 5.31 -7.65
CA PRO A 23 10.26 3.97 -7.32
C PRO A 23 9.17 3.01 -6.82
N VAL A 24 8.31 3.44 -5.89
CA VAL A 24 7.23 2.59 -5.36
C VAL A 24 6.19 2.28 -6.45
N LEU A 25 5.83 3.25 -7.30
CA LEU A 25 4.90 3.04 -8.40
C LEU A 25 5.45 2.06 -9.46
N LYS A 26 6.77 2.09 -9.73
CA LYS A 26 7.43 1.11 -10.61
C LYS A 26 7.35 -0.30 -10.03
N LEU A 27 7.60 -0.45 -8.73
CA LEU A 27 7.43 -1.73 -8.05
C LEU A 27 5.98 -2.18 -8.07
N MET A 28 5.02 -1.32 -7.71
CA MET A 28 3.59 -1.63 -7.79
C MET A 28 3.18 -2.07 -9.19
N ARG A 29 3.71 -1.46 -10.25
CA ARG A 29 3.47 -1.89 -11.63
C ARG A 29 4.06 -3.26 -11.95
N LEU A 30 5.27 -3.55 -11.46
CA LEU A 30 5.94 -4.85 -11.63
C LEU A 30 5.09 -5.97 -11.00
N PHE A 31 4.59 -5.74 -9.78
CA PHE A 31 3.75 -6.67 -9.03
C PHE A 31 2.26 -6.65 -9.45
N GLY A 32 1.89 -5.92 -10.52
CA GLY A 32 0.53 -5.92 -11.05
C GLY A 32 -0.51 -5.14 -10.24
N LEU A 33 -0.07 -4.24 -9.35
CA LEU A 33 -0.92 -3.40 -8.49
C LEU A 33 -1.21 -2.01 -9.09
N TYR A 34 -0.55 -1.65 -10.19
CA TYR A 34 -0.66 -0.32 -10.79
C TYR A 34 -0.58 -0.35 -12.33
N LEU A 35 -1.58 0.23 -12.98
CA LEU A 35 -1.71 0.32 -14.45
C LEU A 35 -1.26 1.66 -15.03
N GLY A 36 -1.12 2.69 -14.19
CA GLY A 36 -0.87 4.06 -14.63
C GLY A 36 0.59 4.31 -15.06
N ASP A 37 0.84 5.55 -15.52
CA ASP A 37 2.21 6.00 -15.76
C ASP A 37 2.96 6.12 -14.42
N THR A 38 4.16 5.54 -14.36
CA THR A 38 5.05 5.57 -13.19
C THR A 38 5.89 6.84 -13.11
N SER A 39 5.83 7.68 -14.16
CA SER A 39 6.34 9.04 -14.15
C SER A 39 5.18 10.02 -14.03
N LEU A 40 5.14 10.77 -12.92
CA LEU A 40 4.15 11.82 -12.66
C LEU A 40 4.36 13.05 -13.53
N LYS A 41 5.41 13.07 -14.37
CA LYS A 41 5.71 14.13 -15.35
C LYS A 41 4.51 14.50 -16.23
N ARG A 42 3.61 13.56 -16.49
CA ARG A 42 2.40 13.80 -17.29
C ARG A 42 1.27 14.50 -16.55
N LEU A 43 1.29 14.55 -15.21
CA LEU A 43 0.31 15.32 -14.44
C LEU A 43 0.41 16.83 -14.72
N ALA A 44 1.58 17.30 -15.16
CA ALA A 44 1.82 18.69 -15.60
C ALA A 44 1.17 19.02 -16.96
N HIS A 45 0.97 18.02 -17.83
CA HIS A 45 0.34 18.24 -19.14
C HIS A 45 -1.16 18.03 -19.01
N THR A 46 -1.88 19.14 -18.86
CA THR A 46 -3.33 19.24 -18.68
C THR A 46 -4.15 18.86 -19.93
N SER A 47 -3.55 18.23 -20.95
CA SER A 47 -4.27 17.83 -22.17
C SER A 47 -4.97 16.49 -21.95
N GLY A 48 -6.31 16.50 -22.09
CA GLY A 48 -7.25 15.45 -21.71
C GLY A 48 -7.21 14.12 -22.48
N TYR A 49 -6.04 13.67 -22.90
CA TYR A 49 -5.84 12.35 -23.48
C TYR A 49 -5.45 11.34 -22.40
N TYR A 50 -6.44 10.60 -21.91
CA TYR A 50 -6.21 9.34 -21.21
C TYR A 50 -5.58 8.37 -22.22
N ARG A 51 -4.25 8.30 -22.27
CA ARG A 51 -3.60 7.29 -23.11
C ARG A 51 -3.89 5.94 -22.47
N GLN A 52 -4.48 5.02 -23.23
CA GLN A 52 -4.74 3.67 -22.79
C GLN A 52 -3.50 3.09 -22.10
N PRO A 53 -3.69 2.39 -20.96
CA PRO A 53 -2.59 1.69 -20.30
C PRO A 53 -1.90 0.80 -21.33
N SER A 54 -0.57 0.67 -21.23
CA SER A 54 0.17 -0.25 -22.09
C SER A 54 -0.47 -1.63 -21.99
N ILE A 55 -0.80 -2.24 -23.14
CA ILE A 55 -1.49 -3.54 -23.20
C ILE A 55 -0.77 -4.56 -22.31
N LEU A 56 0.56 -4.57 -22.31
CA LEU A 56 1.38 -5.43 -21.46
C LEU A 56 1.13 -5.23 -19.95
N ALA A 57 1.02 -3.99 -19.47
CA ALA A 57 0.70 -3.72 -18.07
C ALA A 57 -0.73 -4.15 -17.72
N SER A 58 -1.68 -4.00 -18.65
CA SER A 58 -3.05 -4.47 -18.48
C SER A 58 -3.11 -5.99 -18.35
N ILE A 59 -2.39 -6.69 -19.21
CA ILE A 59 -2.26 -8.16 -19.15
C ILE A 59 -1.59 -8.56 -17.83
N ASN A 60 -0.47 -7.93 -17.45
CA ASN A 60 0.21 -8.23 -16.20
C ASN A 60 -0.71 -8.08 -14.99
N CYS A 61 -1.40 -6.94 -14.85
CA CYS A 61 -2.31 -6.72 -13.72
C CYS A 61 -3.46 -7.72 -13.70
N CYS A 62 -4.03 -8.05 -14.87
CA CYS A 62 -5.08 -9.06 -14.98
C CYS A 62 -4.59 -10.44 -14.53
N VAL A 63 -3.43 -10.87 -15.03
CA VAL A 63 -2.81 -12.15 -14.66
C VAL A 63 -2.52 -12.20 -13.15
N MET A 64 -1.96 -11.14 -12.58
CA MET A 64 -1.66 -11.07 -11.14
C MET A 64 -2.93 -11.15 -10.29
N VAL A 65 -3.95 -10.34 -10.60
CA VAL A 65 -5.22 -10.36 -9.85
C VAL A 65 -5.91 -11.71 -9.95
N VAL A 66 -6.00 -12.28 -11.15
CA VAL A 66 -6.63 -13.60 -11.35
C VAL A 66 -5.84 -14.68 -10.61
N GLY A 67 -4.51 -14.64 -10.66
CA GLY A 67 -3.66 -15.56 -9.93
C GLY A 67 -3.82 -15.48 -8.42
N PHE A 68 -3.84 -14.28 -7.84
CA PHE A 68 -4.04 -14.12 -6.39
C PHE A 68 -5.41 -14.59 -5.92
N TRP A 69 -6.48 -14.30 -6.69
CA TRP A 69 -7.80 -14.84 -6.38
C TRP A 69 -7.88 -16.34 -6.57
N PHE A 70 -7.16 -16.89 -7.55
CA PHE A 70 -7.07 -18.33 -7.75
C PHE A 70 -6.43 -19.02 -6.55
N ASP A 71 -5.32 -18.49 -6.00
CA ASP A 71 -4.73 -18.97 -4.75
C ASP A 71 -5.70 -18.90 -3.56
N ALA A 72 -6.43 -17.78 -3.42
CA ALA A 72 -7.43 -17.65 -2.37
C ALA A 72 -8.53 -18.72 -2.50
N VAL A 73 -9.04 -18.96 -3.71
CA VAL A 73 -10.05 -20.00 -3.98
C VAL A 73 -9.49 -21.39 -3.69
N MET A 74 -8.24 -21.68 -4.10
CA MET A 74 -7.61 -22.96 -3.80
C MET A 74 -7.52 -23.22 -2.30
N ALA A 75 -7.07 -22.22 -1.53
CA ALA A 75 -7.00 -22.29 -0.08
C ALA A 75 -8.39 -22.53 0.55
N PHE A 76 -9.42 -21.80 0.12
CA PHE A 76 -10.78 -22.00 0.64
C PHE A 76 -11.36 -23.37 0.33
N VAL A 77 -11.15 -23.88 -0.89
CA VAL A 77 -11.61 -25.23 -1.25
C VAL A 77 -10.88 -26.29 -0.42
N ALA A 78 -9.59 -26.08 -0.16
CA ALA A 78 -8.81 -26.98 0.69
C ALA A 78 -9.32 -27.03 2.15
N ILE A 79 -9.95 -25.97 2.68
CA ILE A 79 -10.59 -26.00 4.01
C ILE A 79 -11.68 -27.07 4.09
N PHE A 80 -12.49 -27.23 3.04
CA PHE A 80 -13.62 -28.17 3.03
C PHE A 80 -13.21 -29.61 2.71
N CYS A 81 -12.00 -29.81 2.19
CA CYS A 81 -11.52 -31.11 1.71
C CYS A 81 -10.28 -31.64 2.45
N GLY A 82 -9.70 -30.85 3.34
CA GLY A 82 -8.46 -31.16 4.05
C GLY A 82 -8.68 -31.46 5.54
N ASP A 83 -7.72 -32.19 6.12
CA ASP A 83 -7.76 -32.62 7.53
C ASP A 83 -7.32 -31.51 8.51
N ASP A 84 -6.65 -30.46 8.04
CA ASP A 84 -6.11 -29.36 8.85
C ASP A 84 -6.78 -28.00 8.54
N MET A 85 -8.04 -27.87 8.96
CA MET A 85 -8.86 -26.68 8.72
C MET A 85 -8.20 -25.36 9.16
N TYR A 86 -7.52 -25.34 10.32
CA TYR A 86 -6.97 -24.09 10.87
C TYR A 86 -5.80 -23.55 10.05
N THR A 87 -4.93 -24.44 9.55
CA THR A 87 -3.82 -24.06 8.67
C THR A 87 -4.34 -23.50 7.34
N PHE A 88 -5.34 -24.14 6.73
CA PHE A 88 -5.94 -23.64 5.49
C PHE A 88 -6.73 -22.35 5.66
N ILE A 89 -7.42 -22.14 6.80
CA ILE A 89 -8.04 -20.86 7.13
C ILE A 89 -7.00 -19.76 7.21
N LEU A 90 -5.87 -20.01 7.89
CA LEU A 90 -4.81 -19.02 8.03
C LEU A 90 -4.20 -18.64 6.66
N LEU A 91 -3.88 -19.63 5.83
CA LEU A 91 -3.38 -19.41 4.47
C LEU A 91 -4.41 -18.70 3.59
N GLY A 92 -5.67 -19.10 3.68
CA GLY A 92 -6.76 -18.46 2.95
C GLY A 92 -6.91 -16.99 3.30
N LEU A 93 -6.81 -16.62 4.59
CA LEU A 93 -6.83 -15.22 5.01
C LEU A 93 -5.65 -14.41 4.46
N TRP A 94 -4.45 -15.01 4.39
CA TRP A 94 -3.29 -14.36 3.77
C TRP A 94 -3.48 -14.17 2.26
N CYS A 95 -3.99 -15.17 1.54
CA CYS A 95 -4.28 -15.05 0.11
C CYS A 95 -5.38 -14.03 -0.17
N VAL A 96 -6.41 -13.97 0.67
CA VAL A 96 -7.47 -12.95 0.59
C VAL A 96 -6.88 -11.56 0.78
N LEU A 97 -6.02 -11.36 1.78
CA LEU A 97 -5.33 -10.08 1.99
C LEU A 97 -4.53 -9.65 0.74
N ILE A 98 -3.80 -10.58 0.12
CA ILE A 98 -3.02 -10.33 -1.10
C ILE A 98 -3.95 -9.94 -2.27
N ALA A 99 -4.99 -10.72 -2.51
CA ALA A 99 -5.93 -10.52 -3.61
C ALA A 99 -6.74 -9.22 -3.46
N LEU A 100 -7.18 -8.91 -2.24
CA LEU A 100 -7.86 -7.67 -1.91
C LEU A 100 -6.93 -6.46 -2.07
N ASN A 101 -5.71 -6.53 -1.58
CA ASN A 101 -4.71 -5.46 -1.79
C ASN A 101 -4.49 -5.19 -3.29
N ALA A 102 -4.30 -6.25 -4.10
CA ALA A 102 -4.12 -6.10 -5.54
C ALA A 102 -5.33 -5.44 -6.22
N THR A 103 -6.54 -5.92 -5.92
CA THR A 103 -7.77 -5.35 -6.50
C THR A 103 -8.03 -3.93 -6.04
N LEU A 104 -7.92 -3.63 -4.75
CA LEU A 104 -8.16 -2.31 -4.19
C LEU A 104 -7.12 -1.30 -4.66
N CYS A 105 -5.84 -1.67 -4.76
CA CYS A 105 -4.82 -0.79 -5.35
C CYS A 105 -5.16 -0.42 -6.79
N LEU A 106 -5.58 -1.38 -7.62
CA LEU A 106 -5.99 -1.08 -9.00
C LEU A 106 -7.24 -0.18 -9.04
N LEU A 107 -8.24 -0.46 -8.21
CA LEU A 107 -9.45 0.36 -8.12
C LEU A 107 -9.13 1.80 -7.68
N VAL A 108 -8.34 1.98 -6.63
CA VAL A 108 -8.05 3.31 -6.07
C VAL A 108 -7.08 4.10 -6.95
N LEU A 109 -6.03 3.47 -7.45
CA LEU A 109 -4.96 4.15 -8.19
C LEU A 109 -5.30 4.36 -9.66
N CYS A 110 -6.09 3.46 -10.27
CA CYS A 110 -6.25 3.41 -11.73
C CYS A 110 -7.67 3.72 -12.21
N VAL A 111 -8.71 3.40 -11.44
CA VAL A 111 -10.09 3.63 -11.89
C VAL A 111 -10.46 5.11 -11.73
N PRO A 112 -10.94 5.77 -12.81
CA PRO A 112 -11.39 7.15 -12.75
C PRO A 112 -12.63 7.29 -11.86
N PHE A 113 -12.72 8.40 -11.13
CA PHE A 113 -13.87 8.71 -10.30
C PHE A 113 -14.79 9.68 -11.05
N THR A 114 -16.05 9.26 -11.29
CA THR A 114 -17.12 10.04 -11.95
C THR A 114 -16.71 10.68 -13.31
N ASP A 115 -17.53 11.57 -13.90
CA ASP A 115 -17.37 12.19 -15.24
C ASP A 115 -15.99 12.82 -15.53
N THR A 116 -15.17 12.93 -14.50
CA THR A 116 -13.80 13.40 -14.60
C THR A 116 -12.86 12.24 -14.87
N ARG A 117 -12.19 12.26 -16.04
CA ARG A 117 -11.27 11.21 -16.54
C ARG A 117 -9.99 10.95 -15.70
N LYS A 118 -9.97 11.27 -14.39
CA LYS A 118 -8.82 11.12 -13.47
C LYS A 118 -9.14 10.15 -12.32
N SER A 119 -8.14 9.36 -11.91
CA SER A 119 -8.26 8.47 -10.74
C SER A 119 -8.21 9.23 -9.42
N ARG A 120 -8.60 8.58 -8.31
CA ARG A 120 -8.54 9.17 -6.97
C ARG A 120 -7.12 9.64 -6.62
N PHE A 121 -6.12 8.84 -6.96
CA PHE A 121 -4.71 9.20 -6.80
C PHE A 121 -4.31 10.42 -7.66
N GLY A 122 -4.77 10.47 -8.91
CA GLY A 122 -4.53 11.64 -9.77
C GLY A 122 -5.13 12.93 -9.21
N TYR A 123 -6.31 12.84 -8.58
CA TYR A 123 -6.95 13.97 -7.89
C TYR A 123 -6.18 14.41 -6.66
N PHE A 124 -5.78 13.46 -5.81
CA PHE A 124 -4.93 13.72 -4.65
C PHE A 124 -3.64 14.43 -5.07
N LEU A 125 -2.92 13.92 -6.07
CA LEU A 125 -1.69 14.54 -6.56
C LEU A 125 -1.89 15.95 -7.10
N MET A 126 -3.00 16.20 -7.82
CA MET A 126 -3.32 17.52 -8.34
C MET A 126 -3.55 18.54 -7.20
N LYS A 127 -4.29 18.13 -6.16
CA LYS A 127 -4.53 18.96 -4.98
C LYS A 127 -3.26 19.17 -4.17
N LEU A 128 -2.46 18.13 -3.99
CA LEU A 128 -1.15 18.19 -3.34
C LEU A 128 -0.21 19.18 -4.06
N CYS A 129 -0.15 19.14 -5.39
CA CYS A 129 0.70 20.05 -6.18
C CYS A 129 0.18 21.49 -6.22
N SER A 130 -1.04 21.75 -5.76
CA SER A 130 -1.61 23.11 -5.68
C SER A 130 -1.25 23.84 -4.37
N ILE A 131 -0.64 23.14 -3.42
CA ILE A 131 -0.19 23.72 -2.15
C ILE A 131 1.06 24.57 -2.38
N LYS A 132 1.07 25.79 -1.85
CA LYS A 132 2.26 26.64 -1.81
C LYS A 132 3.19 26.16 -0.69
N THR A 133 4.21 25.39 -1.02
CA THR A 133 5.20 24.93 -0.05
C THR A 133 6.62 25.39 -0.40
N THR A 134 7.35 25.82 0.62
CA THR A 134 8.81 26.03 0.63
C THR A 134 9.54 24.84 1.23
N ALA A 135 8.81 23.80 1.67
CA ALA A 135 9.37 22.64 2.32
C ALA A 135 10.38 21.95 1.40
N SER A 136 11.57 21.70 1.93
CA SER A 136 12.46 20.72 1.31
C SER A 136 11.92 19.31 1.61
N LEU A 137 11.26 18.71 0.62
CA LEU A 137 10.84 17.30 0.65
C LEU A 137 12.05 16.33 0.54
N GLU A 138 13.29 16.81 0.59
CA GLU A 138 14.50 15.98 0.55
C GLU A 138 14.60 15.00 1.73
N LYS A 139 14.11 15.41 2.92
CA LYS A 139 13.97 14.52 4.08
C LYS A 139 13.01 13.36 3.77
N VAL A 140 11.88 13.65 3.14
CA VAL A 140 10.88 12.66 2.74
C VAL A 140 11.43 11.74 1.65
N LYS A 141 12.17 12.28 0.67
CA LYS A 141 12.87 11.49 -0.34
C LYS A 141 13.84 10.50 0.28
N THR A 142 14.64 10.93 1.24
CA THR A 142 15.56 10.04 1.97
C THR A 142 14.80 8.97 2.75
N LYS A 143 13.71 9.32 3.44
CA LYS A 143 12.83 8.35 4.13
C LYS A 143 12.21 7.34 3.15
N SER A 144 11.71 7.78 2.00
CA SER A 144 11.15 6.92 0.94
C SER A 144 12.18 5.92 0.41
N THR A 145 13.39 6.39 0.07
CA THR A 145 14.49 5.51 -0.37
C THR A 145 14.84 4.46 0.68
N ARG A 146 14.92 4.85 1.96
CA ARG A 146 15.15 3.89 3.07
C ARG A 146 14.00 2.90 3.19
N GLY A 147 12.75 3.36 3.04
CA GLY A 147 11.56 2.51 3.02
C GLY A 147 11.61 1.44 1.92
N ILE A 148 12.07 1.79 0.72
CA ILE A 148 12.22 0.85 -0.40
C ILE A 148 13.32 -0.19 -0.11
N ILE A 149 14.44 0.22 0.51
CA ILE A 149 15.50 -0.69 0.91
C ILE A 149 14.97 -1.68 1.96
N VAL A 150 14.27 -1.19 2.99
CA VAL A 150 13.65 -2.03 4.02
C VAL A 150 12.63 -2.98 3.40
N PHE A 151 11.81 -2.49 2.46
CA PHE A 151 10.89 -3.34 1.69
C PHE A 151 11.63 -4.48 0.99
N GLY A 152 12.76 -4.21 0.34
CA GLY A 152 13.56 -5.25 -0.32
C GLY A 152 14.02 -6.34 0.63
N PHE A 153 14.53 -5.98 1.80
CA PHE A 153 14.92 -6.95 2.83
C PHE A 153 13.72 -7.75 3.34
N VAL A 154 12.63 -7.07 3.70
CA VAL A 154 11.42 -7.72 4.21
C VAL A 154 10.83 -8.67 3.16
N PHE A 155 10.78 -8.26 1.89
CA PHE A 155 10.32 -9.10 0.79
C PHE A 155 11.14 -10.39 0.67
N ILE A 156 12.48 -10.31 0.74
CA ILE A 156 13.36 -11.49 0.70
C ILE A 156 13.09 -12.40 1.90
N PHE A 157 13.01 -11.84 3.11
CA PHE A 157 12.73 -12.62 4.32
C PHE A 157 11.34 -13.27 4.30
N SER A 158 10.30 -12.55 3.91
CA SER A 158 8.93 -13.08 3.79
C SER A 158 8.82 -14.16 2.73
N THR A 159 9.52 -13.98 1.59
CA THR A 159 9.59 -14.99 0.53
C THR A 159 10.31 -16.25 1.01
N ALA A 160 11.47 -16.10 1.65
CA ALA A 160 12.24 -17.21 2.20
C ALA A 160 11.45 -17.95 3.29
N GLY A 161 10.77 -17.22 4.19
CA GLY A 161 9.91 -17.80 5.22
C GLY A 161 8.75 -18.60 4.61
N SER A 162 8.08 -18.04 3.59
CA SER A 162 6.99 -18.71 2.89
C SER A 162 7.47 -19.99 2.16
N LEU A 163 8.63 -19.93 1.52
CA LEU A 163 9.24 -21.10 0.86
C LEU A 163 9.70 -22.16 1.86
N MET A 164 10.25 -21.76 3.02
CA MET A 164 10.63 -22.70 4.07
C MET A 164 9.42 -23.39 4.68
N VAL A 165 8.31 -22.69 4.88
CA VAL A 165 7.02 -23.29 5.29
C VAL A 165 6.57 -24.31 4.25
N TYR A 166 6.59 -23.95 2.98
CA TYR A 166 6.22 -24.85 1.88
C TYR A 166 7.12 -26.11 1.83
N LEU A 167 8.44 -25.94 1.85
CA LEU A 167 9.41 -27.04 1.71
C LEU A 167 9.52 -27.93 2.94
N LEU A 168 9.46 -27.37 4.16
CA LEU A 168 9.69 -28.11 5.40
C LEU A 168 8.41 -28.68 6.00
N LEU A 169 7.29 -27.97 5.88
CA LEU A 169 6.00 -28.44 6.44
C LEU A 169 5.14 -29.13 5.38
N GLY A 170 5.54 -29.12 4.10
CA GLY A 170 4.76 -29.68 3.00
C GLY A 170 3.41 -28.95 2.79
N ILE A 171 3.22 -27.82 3.45
CA ILE A 171 1.96 -27.08 3.42
C ILE A 171 1.92 -26.30 2.09
N ASN A 172 1.22 -26.87 1.11
CA ASN A 172 0.85 -26.20 -0.13
C ASN A 172 -0.67 -26.17 -0.24
N MET A 173 -1.22 -25.05 -0.69
CA MET A 173 -2.64 -24.94 -1.02
C MET A 173 -3.03 -25.94 -2.12
N ALA A 174 -2.09 -26.26 -3.02
CA ALA A 174 -2.29 -27.24 -4.08
C ALA A 174 -2.15 -28.71 -3.62
N HIS A 175 -1.66 -29.00 -2.41
CA HIS A 175 -1.61 -30.38 -1.89
C HIS A 175 -2.97 -30.87 -1.38
N GLY A 176 -3.89 -29.96 -1.08
CA GLY A 176 -5.28 -30.30 -0.74
C GLY A 176 -6.03 -30.86 -1.97
N LYS A 177 -6.92 -31.84 -1.75
CA LYS A 177 -7.88 -32.25 -2.80
C LYS A 177 -8.84 -31.08 -3.09
N PRO A 178 -9.26 -30.85 -4.35
CA PRO A 178 -8.98 -31.64 -5.56
C PRO A 178 -7.70 -31.24 -6.32
N TRP A 179 -6.96 -30.23 -5.86
CA TRP A 179 -5.85 -29.59 -6.60
C TRP A 179 -4.62 -30.49 -6.77
N SER A 180 -4.40 -31.41 -5.84
CA SER A 180 -3.24 -32.32 -5.83
C SER A 180 -3.15 -33.27 -7.04
N GLN A 181 -4.17 -33.33 -7.88
CA GLN A 181 -4.17 -34.12 -9.10
C GLN A 181 -3.26 -33.56 -10.20
N TRP A 182 -2.97 -32.25 -10.19
CA TRP A 182 -2.18 -31.62 -11.24
C TRP A 182 -1.03 -30.81 -10.66
N PHE A 183 0.21 -31.25 -10.94
CA PHE A 183 1.44 -30.60 -10.51
C PHE A 183 1.57 -29.13 -10.97
N GLY A 184 0.87 -28.76 -12.05
CA GLY A 184 0.83 -27.37 -12.51
C GLY A 184 0.22 -26.41 -11.49
N PHE A 185 -0.76 -26.83 -10.69
CA PHE A 185 -1.36 -25.98 -9.66
C PHE A 185 -0.38 -25.67 -8.53
N GLU A 186 0.49 -26.62 -8.19
CA GLU A 186 1.53 -26.42 -7.19
C GLU A 186 2.55 -25.37 -7.64
N ILE A 187 3.06 -25.45 -8.87
CA ILE A 187 3.97 -24.44 -9.41
C ILE A 187 3.30 -23.07 -9.45
N VAL A 188 2.06 -23.01 -9.96
CA VAL A 188 1.30 -21.76 -10.08
C VAL A 188 1.12 -21.11 -8.71
N SER A 189 0.73 -21.89 -7.70
CA SER A 189 0.51 -21.37 -6.35
C SER A 189 1.78 -20.84 -5.70
N VAL A 190 2.91 -21.55 -5.83
CA VAL A 190 4.20 -21.07 -5.29
C VAL A 190 4.64 -19.78 -5.98
N VAL A 191 4.46 -19.65 -7.30
CA VAL A 191 4.79 -18.43 -8.03
C VAL A 191 3.95 -17.24 -7.55
N PHE A 192 2.63 -17.42 -7.44
CA PHE A 192 1.74 -16.35 -6.99
C PHE A 192 1.91 -16.04 -5.50
N LEU A 193 2.33 -16.99 -4.67
CA LEU A 193 2.71 -16.74 -3.28
C LEU A 193 3.96 -15.84 -3.17
N ILE A 194 5.02 -16.14 -3.94
CA ILE A 194 6.25 -15.33 -3.99
C ILE A 194 5.93 -13.90 -4.44
N VAL A 195 5.20 -13.75 -5.55
CA VAL A 195 4.82 -12.43 -6.06
C VAL A 195 3.84 -11.75 -5.08
N GLY A 196 2.98 -12.54 -4.43
CA GLY A 196 2.01 -12.11 -3.43
C GLY A 196 2.64 -11.42 -2.22
N CYS A 197 3.83 -11.84 -1.78
CA CYS A 197 4.57 -11.14 -0.72
C CYS A 197 4.81 -9.65 -1.06
N GLY A 198 5.08 -9.33 -2.33
CA GLY A 198 5.22 -7.94 -2.77
C GLY A 198 3.88 -7.21 -2.83
N ALA A 199 2.84 -7.89 -3.32
CA ALA A 199 1.47 -7.37 -3.37
C ALA A 199 0.89 -7.02 -2.00
N TRP A 200 1.33 -7.73 -0.96
CA TRP A 200 0.99 -7.47 0.43
C TRP A 200 1.76 -6.27 1.03
N LEU A 201 3.06 -6.15 0.77
CA LEU A 201 3.93 -5.15 1.41
C LEU A 201 3.91 -3.77 0.72
N LEU A 202 3.74 -3.72 -0.61
CA LEU A 202 3.78 -2.47 -1.37
C LEU A 202 2.66 -1.46 -1.02
N PRO A 203 1.40 -1.88 -0.79
CA PRO A 203 0.34 -0.97 -0.36
C PRO A 203 0.66 -0.28 0.97
N VAL A 204 1.26 -1.02 1.92
CA VAL A 204 1.72 -0.46 3.21
C VAL A 204 2.82 0.58 3.00
N LEU A 205 3.81 0.28 2.15
CA LEU A 205 4.87 1.24 1.81
C LEU A 205 4.31 2.51 1.15
N PHE A 206 3.38 2.35 0.20
CA PHE A 206 2.71 3.47 -0.47
C PHE A 206 1.92 4.35 0.52
N TYR A 207 1.21 3.72 1.46
CA TYR A 207 0.53 4.40 2.56
C TYR A 207 1.52 5.20 3.42
N CYS A 208 2.62 4.59 3.87
CA CYS A 208 3.65 5.27 4.67
C CYS A 208 4.28 6.47 3.96
N ILE A 209 4.57 6.35 2.66
CA ILE A 209 5.09 7.45 1.85
C ILE A 209 4.07 8.59 1.78
N THR A 210 2.79 8.28 1.61
CA THR A 210 1.71 9.27 1.59
C THR A 210 1.63 10.02 2.92
N CYS A 211 1.67 9.29 4.05
CA CYS A 211 1.70 9.88 5.39
C CYS A 211 2.93 10.77 5.61
N TRP A 212 4.14 10.34 5.23
CA TRP A 212 5.35 11.15 5.38
C TRP A 212 5.31 12.45 4.57
N ILE A 213 4.70 12.44 3.38
CA ILE A 213 4.52 13.65 2.59
C ILE A 213 3.58 14.61 3.32
N LEU A 214 2.43 14.13 3.79
CA LEU A 214 1.47 14.95 4.53
C LEU A 214 2.09 15.52 5.81
N GLU A 215 2.81 14.68 6.56
CA GLU A 215 3.53 15.05 7.77
C GLU A 215 4.53 16.18 7.53
N ALA A 216 5.35 16.07 6.48
CA ALA A 216 6.33 17.10 6.14
C ALA A 216 5.68 18.43 5.74
N LEU A 217 4.49 18.39 5.14
CA LEU A 217 3.74 19.60 4.79
C LEU A 217 3.16 20.29 6.04
N PHE A 218 2.66 19.52 7.01
CA PHE A 218 2.23 20.09 8.31
C PHE A 218 3.43 20.63 9.11
N GLU A 219 4.57 19.94 9.11
CA GLU A 219 5.78 20.43 9.77
C GLU A 219 6.29 21.75 9.17
N ASP A 220 6.29 21.89 7.83
CA ASP A 220 6.65 23.14 7.16
C ASP A 220 5.68 24.28 7.52
N LEU A 221 4.38 23.98 7.54
CA LEU A 221 3.36 24.93 7.98
C LEU A 221 3.63 25.38 9.44
N HIS A 222 3.90 24.44 10.35
CA HIS A 222 4.25 24.75 11.74
C HIS A 222 5.52 25.61 11.84
N GLN A 223 6.59 25.25 11.11
CA GLN A 223 7.86 25.95 11.18
C GLN A 223 7.77 27.39 10.70
N ARG A 224 6.86 27.71 9.76
CA ARG A 224 6.60 29.10 9.36
C ARG A 224 5.88 29.90 10.44
N ILE A 225 5.13 29.25 11.32
CA ILE A 225 4.39 29.92 12.41
C ILE A 225 5.28 30.13 13.63
N SER A 226 6.10 29.13 14.00
CA SER A 226 6.86 29.11 15.25
C SER A 226 7.76 30.33 15.50
N PRO A 227 8.41 30.96 14.49
CA PRO A 227 9.16 32.19 14.68
C PRO A 227 8.35 33.49 14.47
N LEU A 228 7.10 33.45 14.00
CA LEU A 228 6.26 34.63 13.78
C LEU A 228 5.21 34.81 14.90
N HIS A 229 5.57 35.61 15.90
CA HIS A 229 4.63 36.33 16.78
C HIS A 229 5.02 37.81 16.76
N PRO A 230 4.11 38.81 16.87
CA PRO A 230 2.75 38.94 16.33
C PRO A 230 2.62 40.25 15.50
N ILE A 231 3.53 40.55 14.56
CA ILE A 231 3.57 41.90 13.95
C ILE A 231 3.04 41.95 12.50
N THR A 232 3.02 40.83 11.76
CA THR A 232 2.59 40.82 10.34
C THR A 232 2.00 39.49 9.86
N LEU A 233 1.47 38.65 10.76
CA LEU A 233 0.84 37.40 10.34
C LEU A 233 -0.58 37.69 9.85
N ASP A 234 -0.81 37.58 8.53
CA ASP A 234 -2.16 37.50 7.99
C ASP A 234 -2.78 36.16 8.43
N LEU A 235 -3.40 36.16 9.60
CA LEU A 235 -4.10 35.02 10.20
C LEU A 235 -5.11 34.39 9.21
N ILE A 236 -5.67 35.21 8.31
CA ILE A 236 -6.61 34.77 7.29
C ILE A 236 -5.88 33.95 6.23
N ALA A 237 -4.73 34.42 5.71
CA ALA A 237 -3.90 33.66 4.78
C ALA A 237 -3.45 32.32 5.38
N PHE A 238 -3.06 32.32 6.65
CA PHE A 238 -2.69 31.09 7.38
C PHE A 238 -3.84 30.09 7.48
N LYS A 239 -5.02 30.55 7.93
CA LYS A 239 -6.22 29.71 8.03
C LYS A 239 -6.59 29.11 6.67
N MET A 240 -6.44 29.87 5.59
CA MET A 240 -6.66 29.37 4.24
C MET A 240 -5.63 28.30 3.82
N GLU A 241 -4.34 28.44 4.17
CA GLU A 241 -3.32 27.43 3.88
C GLU A 241 -3.56 26.13 4.66
N HIS A 242 -3.86 26.23 5.96
CA HIS A 242 -4.22 25.09 6.79
C HIS A 242 -5.47 24.38 6.25
N GLN A 243 -6.53 25.13 5.91
CA GLN A 243 -7.75 24.57 5.31
C GLN A 243 -7.48 23.84 3.99
N LYS A 244 -6.59 24.38 3.13
CA LYS A 244 -6.18 23.69 1.89
C LYS A 244 -5.43 22.39 2.19
N LEU A 245 -4.55 22.38 3.17
CA LEU A 245 -3.84 21.16 3.56
C LEU A 245 -4.79 20.11 4.14
N CYS A 246 -5.75 20.50 4.97
CA CYS A 246 -6.83 19.64 5.45
C CYS A 246 -7.72 19.12 4.31
N GLU A 247 -7.97 19.93 3.27
CA GLU A 247 -8.65 19.47 2.05
C GLU A 247 -7.84 18.35 1.37
N VAL A 248 -6.52 18.50 1.26
CA VAL A 248 -5.63 17.47 0.68
C VAL A 248 -5.61 16.20 1.53
N VAL A 249 -5.58 16.31 2.86
CA VAL A 249 -5.73 15.16 3.77
C VAL A 249 -7.08 14.47 3.56
N SER A 250 -8.17 15.22 3.39
CA SER A 250 -9.48 14.65 3.09
C SER A 250 -9.49 13.85 1.78
N PHE A 251 -8.75 14.31 0.76
CA PHE A 251 -8.58 13.54 -0.48
C PHE A 251 -7.71 12.29 -0.28
N ALA A 252 -6.65 12.39 0.52
CA ALA A 252 -5.83 11.22 0.88
C ALA A 252 -6.65 10.19 1.66
N ASP A 253 -7.48 10.62 2.61
CA ASP A 253 -8.41 9.76 3.34
C ASP A 253 -9.40 9.10 2.39
N LYS A 254 -10.07 9.84 1.50
CA LYS A 254 -11.00 9.24 0.51
C LYS A 254 -10.32 8.23 -0.42
N MET A 255 -9.04 8.44 -0.73
CA MET A 255 -8.23 7.53 -1.53
C MET A 255 -7.90 6.25 -0.73
N LEU A 256 -7.37 6.40 0.48
CA LEU A 256 -6.78 5.31 1.27
C LEU A 256 -7.76 4.62 2.21
N ARG A 257 -8.95 5.20 2.47
CA ARG A 257 -9.93 4.68 3.43
C ARG A 257 -10.28 3.22 3.16
N LEU A 258 -10.57 2.87 1.92
CA LEU A 258 -10.97 1.51 1.57
C LEU A 258 -9.80 0.51 1.70
N PRO A 259 -8.61 0.76 1.14
CA PRO A 259 -7.42 -0.08 1.39
C PRO A 259 -7.06 -0.20 2.87
N VAL A 260 -7.04 0.90 3.62
CA VAL A 260 -6.66 0.89 5.05
C VAL A 260 -7.70 0.13 5.88
N PHE A 261 -8.99 0.35 5.61
CA PHE A 261 -10.06 -0.39 6.28
C PHE A 261 -9.95 -1.90 6.01
N GLU A 262 -9.67 -2.29 4.77
CA GLU A 262 -9.47 -3.69 4.40
C GLU A 262 -8.26 -4.29 5.12
N MET A 263 -7.08 -3.66 5.03
CA MET A 263 -5.89 -4.10 5.73
C MET A 263 -6.15 -4.30 7.23
N VAL A 264 -6.73 -3.31 7.91
CA VAL A 264 -7.04 -3.40 9.35
C VAL A 264 -8.04 -4.52 9.64
N SER A 265 -9.09 -4.64 8.83
CA SER A 265 -10.15 -5.65 9.00
C SER A 265 -9.65 -7.08 8.79
N VAL A 266 -8.63 -7.29 7.95
CA VAL A 266 -8.06 -8.63 7.68
C VAL A 266 -6.89 -8.95 8.60
N TYR A 267 -6.06 -7.97 8.97
CA TYR A 267 -4.96 -8.18 9.93
C TYR A 267 -5.47 -8.56 11.33
N LEU A 268 -6.60 -8.00 11.79
CA LEU A 268 -7.16 -8.35 13.10
C LEU A 268 -7.50 -9.85 13.22
N PRO A 269 -8.31 -10.45 12.33
CA PRO A 269 -8.51 -11.90 12.28
C PRO A 269 -7.21 -12.68 12.14
N LEU A 270 -6.29 -12.25 11.26
CA LEU A 270 -5.00 -12.93 11.09
C LEU A 270 -4.23 -13.01 12.41
N ILE A 271 -4.14 -11.92 13.16
CA ILE A 271 -3.46 -11.90 14.46
C ILE A 271 -4.17 -12.84 15.45
N CYS A 272 -5.51 -12.81 15.51
CA CYS A 272 -6.28 -13.69 16.38
C CYS A 272 -6.08 -15.18 16.06
N PHE A 273 -6.13 -15.56 14.78
CA PHE A 273 -5.94 -16.95 14.35
C PHE A 273 -4.49 -17.43 14.55
N ASN A 274 -3.50 -16.60 14.25
CA ASN A 274 -2.10 -16.93 14.53
C ASN A 274 -1.88 -17.12 16.04
N PHE A 275 -2.44 -16.25 16.88
CA PHE A 275 -2.33 -16.38 18.33
C PHE A 275 -3.00 -17.66 18.83
N TYR A 276 -4.18 -17.99 18.31
CA TYR A 276 -4.86 -19.25 18.63
C TYR A 276 -4.02 -20.48 18.27
N GLN A 277 -3.38 -20.50 17.10
CA GLN A 277 -2.50 -21.60 16.69
C GLN A 277 -1.25 -21.70 17.56
N VAL A 278 -0.64 -20.58 17.97
CA VAL A 278 0.51 -20.58 18.89
C VAL A 278 0.14 -21.22 20.24
N VAL A 279 -1.08 -20.96 20.73
CA VAL A 279 -1.56 -21.53 22.00
C VAL A 279 -1.97 -23.01 21.83
N ASN A 280 -2.59 -23.37 20.70
CA ASN A 280 -3.16 -24.69 20.45
C ASN A 280 -2.35 -25.47 19.39
N LEU A 281 -1.07 -25.69 19.67
CA LEU A 281 -0.17 -26.42 18.76
C LEU A 281 -0.56 -27.90 18.64
N PRO A 282 -0.71 -28.44 17.42
CA PRO A 282 -0.89 -29.87 17.22
C PRO A 282 0.35 -30.66 17.71
N PRO A 283 0.18 -31.95 18.08
CA PRO A 283 1.24 -32.73 18.72
C PRO A 283 2.48 -33.04 17.83
N GLY A 284 2.38 -32.96 16.50
CA GLY A 284 3.47 -33.22 15.54
C GLY A 284 4.12 -31.95 14.97
N ASP A 285 5.41 -32.01 14.62
CA ASP A 285 6.25 -30.91 14.07
C ASP A 285 6.12 -29.55 14.79
N LYS A 286 5.92 -29.60 16.12
CA LYS A 286 5.64 -28.46 16.98
C LYS A 286 6.57 -27.27 16.78
N TYR A 287 7.88 -27.50 16.63
CA TYR A 287 8.85 -26.40 16.59
C TYR A 287 8.81 -25.64 15.27
N ILE A 288 8.74 -26.34 14.13
CA ILE A 288 8.73 -25.71 12.81
C ILE A 288 7.40 -24.97 12.62
N SER A 289 6.28 -25.61 12.94
CA SER A 289 4.95 -24.98 12.93
C SER A 289 4.90 -23.75 13.84
N LEU A 290 5.39 -23.84 15.08
CA LEU A 290 5.44 -22.71 16.00
C LEU A 290 6.28 -21.54 15.48
N ILE A 291 7.48 -21.80 14.97
CA ILE A 291 8.37 -20.76 14.44
C ILE A 291 7.70 -20.05 13.26
N SER A 292 7.08 -20.81 12.35
CA SER A 292 6.37 -20.27 11.20
C SER A 292 5.16 -19.42 11.61
N THR A 293 4.34 -19.89 12.55
CA THR A 293 3.18 -19.13 13.03
C THR A 293 3.61 -17.86 13.77
N LEU A 294 4.66 -17.92 14.58
CA LEU A 294 5.22 -16.72 15.24
C LEU A 294 5.78 -15.71 14.22
N PHE A 295 6.42 -16.19 13.17
CA PHE A 295 6.91 -15.35 12.08
C PHE A 295 5.76 -14.60 11.40
N PHE A 296 4.70 -15.30 10.98
CA PHE A 296 3.53 -14.67 10.36
C PHE A 296 2.77 -13.74 11.32
N LEU A 297 2.67 -14.11 12.59
CA LEU A 297 2.08 -13.27 13.64
C LEU A 297 2.81 -11.94 13.77
N LEU A 298 4.15 -11.99 13.86
CA LEU A 298 4.98 -10.80 13.98
C LEU A 298 4.79 -9.88 12.78
N PHE A 299 4.75 -10.43 11.58
CA PHE A 299 4.53 -9.68 10.35
C PHE A 299 3.16 -9.00 10.29
N ALA A 300 2.09 -9.72 10.67
CA ALA A 300 0.75 -9.15 10.72
C ALA A 300 0.67 -8.03 11.77
N ALA A 301 1.20 -8.25 12.98
CA ALA A 301 1.19 -7.28 14.06
C ALA A 301 2.02 -6.03 13.72
N CYS A 302 3.24 -6.20 13.20
CA CYS A 302 4.09 -5.07 12.80
C CYS A 302 3.45 -4.26 11.67
N SER A 303 2.84 -4.90 10.67
CA SER A 303 2.17 -4.19 9.58
C SER A 303 0.99 -3.37 10.08
N LEU A 304 0.15 -3.96 10.93
CA LEU A 304 -0.98 -3.26 11.55
C LEU A 304 -0.51 -2.09 12.42
N ALA A 305 0.53 -2.29 13.23
CA ALA A 305 1.11 -1.24 14.07
C ALA A 305 1.64 -0.07 13.22
N ILE A 306 2.33 -0.35 12.11
CA ILE A 306 2.82 0.67 11.18
C ILE A 306 1.63 1.49 10.63
N ILE A 307 0.58 0.83 10.15
CA ILE A 307 -0.60 1.52 9.60
C ILE A 307 -1.24 2.45 10.64
N ILE A 308 -1.42 1.97 11.86
CA ILE A 308 -2.04 2.72 12.96
C ILE A 308 -1.16 3.91 13.38
N VAL A 309 0.14 3.71 13.60
CA VAL A 309 1.07 4.76 14.06
C VAL A 309 1.19 5.90 13.05
N PHE A 310 1.29 5.58 11.76
CA PHE A 310 1.37 6.60 10.72
C PHE A 310 0.04 7.33 10.54
N GLY A 311 -1.09 6.61 10.66
CA GLY A 311 -2.41 7.21 10.62
C GLY A 311 -2.68 8.14 11.80
N SER A 312 -2.30 7.72 13.02
CA SER A 312 -2.46 8.53 14.23
C SER A 312 -1.62 9.80 14.18
N LYS A 313 -0.38 9.70 13.71
CA LYS A 313 0.53 10.86 13.60
C LYS A 313 -0.02 11.96 12.69
N VAL A 314 -0.56 11.58 11.53
CA VAL A 314 -1.20 12.57 10.62
C VAL A 314 -2.47 13.14 11.25
N ASN A 315 -3.25 12.33 11.96
CA ASN A 315 -4.47 12.78 12.63
C ASN A 315 -4.20 13.74 13.79
N GLU A 316 -3.15 13.51 14.58
CA GLU A 316 -2.70 14.42 15.64
C GLU A 316 -2.33 15.79 15.06
N GLN A 317 -1.52 15.80 13.99
CA GLN A 317 -1.16 17.03 13.28
C GLN A 317 -2.34 17.75 12.61
N VAL A 318 -3.45 17.07 12.32
CA VAL A 318 -4.67 17.75 11.86
C VAL A 318 -5.39 18.41 13.04
N LYS A 319 -5.38 17.77 14.22
CA LYS A 319 -6.09 18.24 15.41
C LYS A 319 -5.38 19.35 16.16
N GLU A 320 -4.04 19.38 16.16
CA GLU A 320 -3.26 20.44 16.85
C GLU A 320 -3.49 21.86 16.29
N PHE A 321 -4.13 21.98 15.12
CA PHE A 321 -4.37 23.26 14.42
C PHE A 321 -5.85 23.65 14.32
N LEU A 322 -6.76 22.84 14.91
CA LEU A 322 -8.19 23.11 15.04
C LEU A 322 -8.50 23.76 16.39
#